data_AF-A0A5E4ACP6-F1
#
_entry.id   AF-A0A5E4ACP6-F1
#
_cell.length_a   1.000
_cell.length_b   1.000
_cell.length_c   1.000
_cell.angle_alpha   90.00
_cell.angle_beta   90.00
_cell.angle_gamma   90.00
#
_symmetry.space_group_name_H-M   'P 1'
#
loop_
_entity.id
_entity.type
_entity.pdbx_description
1 polymer ?
#
loop_
_entity_poly.entity_id
_entity_poly.type
_entity_poly.pdbx_seq_one_letter_code
_entity_poly.pdbx_strand_id
1 'polypeptide(L)' 'MIKPIYVYCVQQLNEFKGKILVSITKKGLELPEDEKEKKKQEEKKTKFENLCKFMKDILEKKIEKVVCQTDWLPPMLYNH' A
#
# COMPACT_ATOMS: atom_id res chain seq x y z
N MET A 1 -15.11 1.98 8.83
CA MET A 1 -14.97 1.91 10.30
C MET A 1 -14.68 3.31 10.81
N ILE A 2 -15.59 3.93 11.58
CA ILE A 2 -15.55 5.38 11.87
C ILE A 2 -15.37 5.69 13.37
N LYS A 3 -15.82 4.80 14.26
CA LYS A 3 -15.63 4.91 15.71
C LYS A 3 -14.26 4.38 16.18
N PRO A 4 -13.64 4.96 17.22
CA PRO A 4 -12.38 4.47 17.80
C PRO A 4 -12.43 3.00 18.23
N ILE A 5 -13.58 2.56 18.74
CA ILE A 5 -13.79 1.17 19.17
C ILE A 5 -13.55 0.15 18.05
N TYR A 6 -13.78 0.51 16.78
CA TYR A 6 -13.57 -0.42 15.66
C TYR A 6 -12.09 -0.79 15.47
N VAL A 7 -11.15 0.06 15.88
CA VAL A 7 -9.70 -0.25 15.83
C VAL A 7 -9.39 -1.43 16.75
N TYR A 8 -10.01 -1.47 17.93
CA TYR A 8 -9.87 -2.58 18.88
C TYR A 8 -10.61 -3.83 18.41
N CYS A 9 -11.79 -3.68 17.80
CA CYS A 9 -12.53 -4.82 17.25
C CYS A 9 -11.73 -5.57 16.16
N VAL A 10 -11.07 -4.85 15.24
CA VAL A 10 -10.28 -5.50 14.17
C VAL A 10 -8.95 -6.07 14.64
N GLN A 11 -8.45 -5.64 15.81
CA GLN A 11 -7.28 -6.29 16.41
C GLN A 11 -7.61 -7.68 16.94
N GLN A 12 -8.85 -7.92 17.36
CA GLN A 12 -9.29 -9.24 17.84
C GLN A 12 -9.94 -10.09 16.75
N LEU A 13 -10.57 -9.47 15.76
CA LEU A 13 -11.20 -10.15 14.64
C LEU A 13 -10.21 -10.32 13.49
N ASN A 14 -9.48 -11.44 13.48
CA ASN A 14 -8.54 -11.77 12.39
C ASN A 14 -9.24 -12.43 11.18
N GLU A 15 -10.40 -13.08 11.40
CA GLU A 15 -11.11 -13.82 10.37
C GLU A 15 -12.61 -13.52 10.40
N PHE A 16 -13.21 -13.37 9.23
CA PHE A 16 -14.65 -13.22 9.08
C PHE A 16 -15.12 -14.09 7.91
N LYS A 17 -16.04 -15.03 8.20
CA LYS A 17 -16.60 -15.97 7.20
C LYS A 17 -15.52 -16.74 6.42
N GLY A 18 -14.48 -17.21 7.13
CA GLY A 18 -13.37 -17.97 6.54
C GLY A 18 -12.42 -17.15 5.66
N LYS A 19 -12.54 -15.81 5.68
CA LYS A 19 -11.61 -14.90 4.99
C LYS A 19 -10.81 -14.11 6.03
N ILE A 20 -9.49 -14.04 5.83
CA ILE A 20 -8.59 -13.25 6.66
C ILE A 20 -8.83 -11.77 6.38
N LEU A 21 -9.05 -10.98 7.44
CA LEU A 21 -9.23 -9.53 7.33
C LEU A 21 -7.87 -8.85 7.21
N VAL A 22 -7.59 -8.29 6.05
CA VAL A 22 -6.38 -7.49 5.82
C VAL A 22 -6.72 -6.01 5.91
N SER A 23 -5.96 -5.28 6.74
CA SER A 23 -6.14 -3.84 6.91
C SER A 23 -5.46 -3.09 5.78
N ILE A 24 -6.24 -2.29 5.05
CA ILE A 24 -5.76 -1.40 3.99
C ILE A 24 -4.91 -0.23 4.50
N THR A 25 -4.49 -0.16 5.76
CA THR A 25 -3.58 0.89 6.26
C THR A 25 -2.28 0.31 6.81
N LYS A 26 -2.18 -1.03 6.89
CA LYS A 26 -0.96 -1.72 7.29
C LYS A 26 -0.03 -1.89 6.08
N LYS A 27 1.28 -1.76 6.32
CA LYS A 27 2.31 -2.11 5.33
C LYS A 27 2.17 -3.60 4.96
N GLY A 28 2.31 -3.95 3.68
CA GLY A 28 2.24 -5.34 3.20
C GLY A 28 0.87 -5.81 2.72
N LEU A 29 -0.05 -4.90 2.38
CA LEU A 29 -1.25 -5.25 1.62
C LEU A 29 -0.82 -5.73 0.23
N GLU A 30 -1.10 -7.00 -0.07
CA GLU A 30 -0.99 -7.56 -1.42
C GLU A 30 -2.40 -7.68 -1.98
N LEU A 31 -2.67 -6.91 -3.05
CA LEU A 31 -3.89 -7.06 -3.82
C LEU A 31 -3.66 -8.08 -4.93
N PRO A 32 -4.70 -8.83 -5.34
CA PRO A 32 -4.60 -9.64 -6.55
C PRO A 32 -4.38 -8.71 -7.75
N GLU A 33 -3.18 -8.75 -8.32
CA GLU A 33 -2.79 -7.99 -9.51
C GLU A 33 -2.68 -8.91 -10.74
N ASP A 34 -3.15 -8.42 -11.90
CA ASP A 34 -2.89 -9.05 -13.19
C ASP A 34 -1.43 -8.87 -13.64
N GLU A 35 -0.93 -9.76 -14.50
CA GLU A 35 0.47 -9.71 -15.01
C GLU A 35 0.86 -8.34 -15.62
N LYS A 36 -0.12 -7.63 -16.20
CA LYS A 36 0.07 -6.32 -16.81
C LYS A 36 0.27 -5.21 -15.77
N GLU A 37 -0.39 -5.30 -14.63
CA GLU A 37 -0.25 -4.33 -13.54
C GLU A 37 1.06 -4.53 -12.80
N LYS A 38 1.44 -5.80 -12.56
CA LYS A 38 2.73 -6.16 -11.97
C LYS A 38 3.91 -5.59 -12.76
N LYS A 39 3.90 -5.73 -14.10
CA LYS A 39 4.94 -5.13 -14.97
C LYS A 39 5.00 -3.62 -14.86
N LYS A 40 3.85 -2.94 -14.89
CA LYS A 40 3.79 -1.46 -14.73
C LYS A 40 4.28 -1.03 -13.34
N GLN A 41 4.03 -1.82 -12.31
CA GLN A 41 4.50 -1.55 -10.96
C GLN A 41 6.02 -1.70 -10.87
N GLU A 42 6.61 -2.74 -11.46
CA GLU A 42 8.07 -2.91 -11.53
C GLU A 42 8.74 -1.77 -12.31
N GLU A 43 8.21 -1.39 -13.47
CA GLU A 43 8.72 -0.24 -14.24
C GLU A 43 8.68 1.07 -13.44
N LYS A 44 7.58 1.30 -12.70
CA LYS A 44 7.45 2.49 -11.85
C LYS A 44 8.41 2.42 -10.66
N LYS A 45 8.54 1.27 -10.00
CA LYS A 45 9.50 1.09 -8.89
C LYS A 45 10.91 1.45 -9.33
N THR A 46 11.34 1.00 -10.51
CA THR A 46 12.65 1.36 -11.07
C THR A 46 12.76 2.85 -11.41
N LYS A 47 11.74 3.43 -12.06
CA LYS A 47 11.74 4.86 -12.42
C LYS A 47 11.81 5.78 -11.20
N PHE A 48 11.13 5.42 -10.11
CA PHE A 48 11.04 6.25 -8.92
C PHE A 48 12.04 5.88 -7.82
N GLU A 49 12.91 4.88 -8.03
CA GLU A 49 13.90 4.46 -7.04
C GLU A 49 14.82 5.60 -6.62
N ASN A 50 15.29 6.41 -7.59
CA ASN A 50 16.13 7.58 -7.32
C ASN A 50 15.38 8.66 -6.52
N LEU A 51 14.10 8.87 -6.80
CA LEU A 51 13.26 9.81 -6.05
C LEU A 51 13.01 9.32 -4.62
N CYS A 52 12.77 8.01 -4.43
CA CYS A 52 12.60 7.42 -3.11
C CYS A 52 13.86 7.55 -2.25
N LYS A 53 15.05 7.39 -2.84
CA LYS A 53 16.33 7.60 -2.15
C LYS A 53 16.50 9.06 -1.73
N PHE A 54 16.23 10.00 -2.63
CA PHE A 54 16.29 11.43 -2.34
C PHE A 54 15.29 11.84 -1.23
N MET A 55 14.06 11.32 -1.27
CA MET A 55 13.08 11.57 -0.21
C MET A 55 13.48 10.96 1.14
N LYS A 56 14.15 9.79 1.13
CA LYS A 56 14.70 9.22 2.36
C LYS A 56 15.77 10.10 2.99
N ASP A 57 16.68 10.64 2.17
CA ASP A 57 17.76 11.52 2.62
C ASP A 57 17.21 12.82 3.26
N ILE A 58 16.19 13.42 2.63
CA ILE A 58 15.55 14.64 3.17
C ILE A 58 14.78 14.36 4.47
N LEU A 59 14.06 13.24 4.54
CA LEU A 59 13.11 12.96 5.61
C LEU A 59 13.63 11.95 6.65
N GLU A 60 14.94 11.68 6.66
CA GLU A 60 15.61 10.59 7.37
C GLU A 60 15.19 10.43 8.85
N LYS A 61 14.85 11.55 9.52
CA LYS A 61 14.38 11.56 10.92
C LYS A 61 12.89 11.26 11.15
N LYS A 62 12.04 11.27 10.12
CA LYS A 62 10.58 11.18 10.24
C LYS A 62 9.96 9.94 9.58
N ILE A 63 10.68 9.26 8.71
CA ILE A 63 10.14 8.14 7.94
C ILE A 63 11.04 6.91 8.03
N GLU A 64 10.40 5.75 8.12
CA GLU A 64 11.11 4.46 8.26
C GLU A 64 11.46 3.86 6.88
N LYS A 65 10.58 4.03 5.88
CA LYS A 65 10.77 3.51 4.52
C LYS A 65 9.93 4.30 3.51
N VAL A 66 10.55 4.76 2.42
CA VAL A 66 9.85 5.20 1.20
C VAL A 66 9.80 4.03 0.23
N VAL A 67 8.60 3.70 -0.25
CA VAL A 67 8.37 2.70 -1.29
C VAL A 67 7.34 3.26 -2.25
N CYS A 68 7.56 3.10 -3.55
CA CYS A 68 6.52 3.32 -4.54
C CYS A 68 5.62 2.09 -4.61
N GLN A 69 4.40 2.23 -4.12
CA GLN A 69 3.33 1.25 -4.30
C GLN A 69 2.22 1.87 -5.15
N THR A 70 1.72 1.13 -6.13
CA THR A 70 0.54 1.51 -6.91
C THR A 70 -0.73 0.85 -6.39
N ASP A 71 -0.60 -0.16 -5.52
CA ASP A 71 -1.70 -0.99 -4.97
C ASP A 71 -2.72 -0.17 -4.17
N TRP A 72 -2.28 0.99 -3.68
CA TRP A 72 -3.06 1.90 -2.84
C TRP A 72 -3.83 2.94 -3.63
N LEU A 73 -3.49 3.09 -4.92
CA LEU A 73 -4.16 4.00 -5.82
C LEU A 73 -5.09 3.16 -6.68
N PRO A 74 -6.40 3.46 -6.73
CA PRO A 74 -7.26 2.84 -7.73
C PRO A 74 -6.60 3.08 -9.10
N PRO A 75 -6.63 2.09 -10.03
CA PRO A 75 -6.16 2.31 -11.39
C PRO A 75 -6.95 3.49 -11.91
N MET A 76 -6.31 4.67 -11.89
CA MET A 76 -7.00 5.89 -12.24
C MET A 76 -7.59 5.66 -13.62
N LEU A 77 -8.86 6.04 -13.73
CA LEU A 77 -9.59 6.32 -14.95
C LEU A 77 -8.71 7.18 -15.87
N TYR A 78 -7.74 6.55 -16.53
CA TYR A 78 -6.96 7.11 -17.61
C TYR A 78 -7.83 6.99 -18.84
N ASN A 79 -8.83 7.87 -18.88
CA ASN A 79 -9.57 8.33 -20.04
C ASN A 79 -10.20 9.66 -19.63
N HIS A 80 -9.40 10.71 -19.52
CA HIS A 80 -9.43 11.86 -20.45
C HIS A 80 -8.36 12.89 -20.08
#